data_AF-A0A8T3U8K8-F1
#
_entry.id   AF-A0A8T3U8K8-F1
#
_cell.length_a   1.000
_cell.length_b   1.000
_cell.length_c   1.000
_cell.angle_alpha   90.00
_cell.angle_beta   90.00
_cell.angle_gamma   90.00
#
_symmetry.space_group_name_H-M   'P 1'
#
loop_
_entity.id
_entity.type
_entity.pdbx_description
1 polymer ?
#
loop_
_entity_poly.entity_id
_entity_poly.type
_entity_poly.pdbx_seq_one_letter_code
_entity_poly.pdbx_strand_id
1 'polypeptide(L)' 'MSIHINAKKGEIAKIVLMPGDPYRAKKIAMKYLEDPILVTDVRGMLRIYWYI' A
#
# COMPACT_ATOMS: atom_id res chain seq x y z
N MET A 1 3.41 1.10 -12.60
CA MET A 1 2.14 1.58 -13.16
C MET A 1 1.47 0.44 -13.90
N SER A 2 0.40 -0.11 -13.33
CA SER A 2 -0.50 -1.05 -14.02
C SER A 2 -1.91 -0.46 -14.07
N ILE A 3 -2.85 -1.14 -14.73
CA ILE A 3 -4.24 -0.66 -14.92
C ILE A 3 -4.95 -0.35 -13.59
N HIS A 4 -4.57 -1.04 -12.50
CA HIS A 4 -5.27 -0.98 -11.20
C HIS A 4 -4.39 -0.52 -10.05
N ILE A 5 -3.11 -0.23 -10.28
CA ILE A 5 -2.15 0.16 -9.24
C ILE A 5 -1.25 1.26 -9.82
N ASN A 6 -1.37 2.48 -9.27
CA ASN A 6 -0.61 3.65 -9.71
C ASN A 6 0.79 3.79 -9.08
N ALA A 7 1.26 2.77 -8.36
CA ALA A 7 2.61 2.73 -7.82
C ALA A 7 3.70 2.80 -8.92
N LYS A 8 4.76 3.57 -8.65
CA LYS A 8 5.99 3.62 -9.44
C LYS A 8 6.81 2.36 -9.22
N LYS A 9 7.76 2.12 -10.13
CA LYS A 9 8.72 1.03 -9.98
C LYS A 9 9.56 1.29 -8.72
N GLY A 10 9.62 0.30 -7.82
CA GLY A 10 10.33 0.40 -6.54
C GLY A 10 9.47 0.76 -5.34
N GLU A 11 8.23 1.25 -5.52
CA GLU A 11 7.36 1.65 -4.39
C GLU A 11 6.61 0.48 -3.74
N ILE A 12 6.57 -0.69 -4.39
CA ILE A 12 5.98 -1.90 -3.82
C ILE A 12 7.11 -2.74 -3.21
N ALA A 13 7.03 -2.95 -1.90
CA ALA A 13 7.98 -3.79 -1.17
C ALA A 13 7.99 -5.24 -1.70
N LYS A 14 9.11 -5.96 -1.48
CA LYS A 14 9.26 -7.36 -1.91
C LYS A 14 8.27 -8.30 -1.23
N ILE A 15 7.89 -8.00 0.02
CA ILE A 15 6.91 -8.75 0.80
C ILE A 15 5.71 -7.84 1.04
N VAL A 16 4.51 -8.33 0.73
CA VAL A 16 3.27 -7.54 0.76
C VAL A 16 2.22 -8.25 1.59
N LEU A 17 1.67 -7.54 2.59
CA LEU A 17 0.44 -7.94 3.29
C LEU A 17 -0.76 -7.51 2.44
N MET A 18 -1.69 -8.44 2.17
CA MET A 18 -2.85 -8.21 1.29
C MET A 18 -4.19 -8.40 2.05
N PRO A 19 -4.61 -7.43 2.89
CA PRO A 19 -5.95 -7.45 3.46
C PRO A 19 -6.99 -7.18 2.36
N GLY A 20 -8.13 -7.86 2.42
CA GLY A 20 -9.24 -7.64 1.48
C GLY A 20 -9.97 -6.31 1.68
N ASP A 21 -9.94 -5.76 2.90
CA ASP A 21 -10.50 -4.45 3.23
C ASP A 21 -9.43 -3.34 3.08
N PRO A 22 -9.64 -2.34 2.20
CA PRO A 22 -8.75 -1.19 2.04
C PRO A 22 -8.46 -0.43 3.35
N TYR A 23 -9.46 -0.26 4.22
CA TYR A 23 -9.28 0.44 5.48
C TYR A 23 -8.49 -0.39 6.48
N ARG A 24 -8.54 -1.72 6.36
CA ARG A 24 -7.65 -2.61 7.13
C ARG A 24 -6.21 -2.47 6.69
N ALA A 25 -5.92 -2.26 5.39
CA ALA A 25 -4.57 -1.94 4.93
C ALA A 25 -4.04 -0.66 5.61
N LYS A 26 -4.87 0.40 5.63
CA LYS A 26 -4.54 1.66 6.31
C LYS A 26 -4.30 1.49 7.81
N LYS A 27 -5.18 0.75 8.49
CA LYS A 27 -5.05 0.49 9.93
C LYS A 27 -3.78 -0.30 10.27
N ILE A 28 -3.43 -1.29 9.46
CA ILE A 28 -2.20 -2.08 9.65
C ILE A 28 -0.98 -1.18 9.43
N ALA A 29 -0.96 -0.41 8.35
CA ALA A 29 0.16 0.48 8.02
C ALA A 29 0.42 1.51 9.12
N MET A 30 -0.62 2.23 9.57
CA MET A 30 -0.49 3.25 10.62
C MET A 30 -0.12 2.70 11.99
N LYS A 31 -0.39 1.40 12.25
CA LYS A 31 -0.13 0.79 13.55
C LYS A 31 1.25 0.13 13.64
N TYR A 32 1.76 -0.42 12.53
CA TYR A 32 2.92 -1.30 12.55
C TYR A 32 4.06 -0.89 11.61
N LEU A 33 3.85 0.06 10.70
CA LEU A 33 4.90 0.56 9.82
C LEU A 33 5.37 1.91 10.30
N GLU A 34 6.69 2.11 10.30
CA GLU A 34 7.30 3.43 10.36
C GLU A 34 7.15 4.10 8.99
N ASP A 35 7.01 5.42 8.94
CA ASP A 35 6.89 6.24 7.71
C ASP A 35 6.11 5.60 6.53
N PRO A 36 4.84 5.21 6.73
CA PRO A 36 4.05 4.56 5.69
C PRO A 36 3.71 5.51 4.54
N ILE A 37 3.88 5.05 3.31
CA ILE A 37 3.62 5.78 2.07
C ILE A 37 2.44 5.16 1.33
N LEU A 38 1.46 5.99 0.97
CA LEU A 38 0.35 5.59 0.11
C LEU A 38 0.84 5.45 -1.33
N VAL A 39 0.77 4.24 -1.89
CA VAL A 39 1.24 3.97 -3.25
C VAL A 39 0.12 3.72 -4.24
N THR A 40 -1.10 3.45 -3.76
CA THR A 40 -2.31 3.47 -4.60
C THR A 40 -3.58 3.66 -3.80
N ASP A 41 -4.50 4.37 -4.42
CA ASP A 41 -5.90 4.60 -4.03
C ASP A 41 -6.86 4.37 -5.21
N VAL A 42 -6.36 3.87 -6.34
CA VAL A 42 -7.15 3.54 -7.54
C VAL A 42 -8.37 2.68 -7.16
N ARG A 43 -9.57 3.11 -7.58
CA ARG A 43 -10.86 2.45 -7.29
C ARG A 43 -11.19 2.33 -5.79
N GLY A 44 -10.62 3.18 -4.93
CA GLY A 44 -10.79 3.09 -3.48
C GLY A 44 -10.02 1.94 -2.84
N MET A 45 -9.13 1.27 -3.59
CA MET A 45 -8.27 0.20 -3.08
C MET A 45 -6.98 0.80 -2.54
N LEU A 46 -6.91 0.93 -1.22
CA LEU A 46 -5.75 1.49 -0.51
C LEU A 46 -4.62 0.45 -0.43
N ARG A 47 -3.45 0.82 -0.93
CA ARG A 47 -2.20 0.12 -0.63
C ARG A 47 -1.17 1.10 -0.09
N ILE A 48 -0.63 0.74 1.05
CA ILE A 48 0.31 1.55 1.81
C ILE A 48 1.49 0.66 2.15
N TYR A 49 2.70 1.10 1.84
CA TYR A 49 3.95 0.37 2.06
C TYR A 49 4.95 1.25 2.81
N TRP A 50 6.00 0.63 3.32
CA TRP A 50 7.18 1.32 3.87
C TRP A 50 8.27 1.38 2.80
N TYR A 51 9.07 2.46 2.80
CA TYR A 51 10.24 2.57 1.94
C TYR A 51 11.32 1.60 2.46
N ILE A 52 11.88 0.79 1.56
CA ILE A 52 13.11 0.01 1.82
C ILE A 52 14.24 0.66 1.03
#